data_AF-A0A521Y1F9-F1
#
_entry.id   AF-A0A521Y1F9-F1
#
_cell.length_a   1.000
_cell.length_b   1.000
_cell.length_c   1.000
_cell.angle_alpha   90.00
_cell.angle_beta   90.00
_cell.angle_gamma   90.00
#
_symmetry.space_group_name_H-M   'P 1'
#
loop_
_entity.id
_entity.type
_entity.pdbx_description
1 polymer ?
#
loop_
_entity_poly.entity_id
_entity_poly.type
_entity_poly.pdbx_seq_one_letter_code
_entity_poly.pdbx_strand_id
1 'polypeptide(L)' 'GGPTVVREFLKAGLIDELHVAIAPILLGQGIRLWDGLRGFERGYGVTAEVAESGITHVTFSRATADADRSGHQPR' A
#
# COMPACT_ATOMS: atom_id res chain seq x y z
N GLY A 1 -16.58 -3.02 6.19
CA GLY A 1 -15.16 -2.98 5.81
C GLY A 1 -14.78 -4.28 5.11
N GLY A 2 -13.86 -4.24 4.16
CA GLY A 2 -13.40 -5.42 3.41
C GLY A 2 -12.69 -5.02 2.11
N PRO A 3 -12.05 -5.96 1.39
CA PRO A 3 -11.25 -5.65 0.20
C PRO A 3 -12.03 -4.91 -0.90
N THR A 4 -13.33 -5.17 -1.05
CA THR A 4 -14.17 -4.42 -1.99
C THR A 4 -14.30 -2.95 -1.59
N VAL A 5 -14.64 -2.64 -0.34
CA VAL A 5 -14.79 -1.25 0.12
C VAL A 5 -13.45 -0.51 0.04
N VAL A 6 -12.34 -1.16 0.44
CA VAL A 6 -11.00 -0.56 0.35
C VAL A 6 -10.65 -0.22 -1.11
N ARG A 7 -10.91 -1.12 -2.06
CA ARG A 7 -10.68 -0.86 -3.49
C ARG A 7 -11.47 0.34 -4.01
N GLU A 8 -12.75 0.46 -3.65
CA GLU A 8 -13.57 1.58 -4.11
C GLU A 8 -13.05 2.92 -3.57
N PHE A 9 -12.59 2.96 -2.32
CA PHE A 9 -11.97 4.16 -1.74
C PHE A 9 -10.62 4.50 -2.36
N LEU A 10 -9.79 3.49 -2.65
CA LEU A 10 -8.52 3.68 -3.35
C LEU A 10 -8.72 4.23 -4.76
N LYS A 11 -9.67 3.66 -5.52
CA LYS A 11 -10.03 4.15 -6.86
C LYS A 11 -10.58 5.59 -6.82
N ALA A 12 -11.35 5.91 -5.81
CA ALA A 12 -11.89 7.26 -5.60
C ALA A 12 -10.84 8.26 -5.09
N GLY A 13 -9.62 7.82 -4.78
CA GLY A 13 -8.59 8.68 -4.20
C GLY A 13 -8.99 9.25 -2.84
N LEU A 14 -9.71 8.47 -2.02
CA LEU A 14 -10.22 8.89 -0.71
C LEU A 14 -9.40 8.37 0.47
N ILE A 15 -8.30 7.66 0.20
CA ILE A 15 -7.39 7.18 1.23
C ILE A 15 -6.18 8.10 1.27
N ASP A 16 -5.84 8.60 2.45
CA ASP A 16 -4.62 9.37 2.69
C ASP A 16 -3.48 8.47 3.16
N GLU A 17 -3.79 7.46 3.97
CA GLU A 17 -2.84 6.47 4.47
C GLU A 17 -3.42 5.04 4.40
N LEU A 18 -2.64 4.11 3.89
CA LEU A 18 -2.95 2.68 3.83
C LEU A 18 -1.80 1.89 4.44
N HIS A 19 -2.08 1.12 5.50
CA HIS A 19 -1.14 0.16 6.07
C HIS A 19 -1.54 -1.26 5.69
N VAL A 20 -0.60 -2.04 5.14
CA VAL A 20 -0.81 -3.43 4.76
C VAL A 20 0.25 -4.31 5.41
N ALA A 21 -0.20 -5.34 6.13
CA ALA A 21 0.65 -6.41 6.63
C ALA A 21 0.61 -7.62 5.68
N ILE A 22 1.78 -8.05 5.21
CA ILE A 22 1.96 -9.19 4.31
C ILE A 22 2.59 -10.32 5.11
N ALA A 23 1.83 -11.38 5.35
CA ALA A 23 2.33 -12.59 5.99
C ALA A 23 3.12 -13.46 4.99
N PRO A 24 4.21 -14.12 5.42
CA PRO A 24 5.05 -14.96 4.56
C PRO A 24 4.43 -16.35 4.35
N ILE A 25 3.21 -16.39 3.81
CA ILE A 25 2.45 -17.63 3.56
C ILE A 25 1.93 -17.67 2.12
N LEU A 26 1.75 -18.89 1.62
CA LEU A 26 1.08 -19.12 0.33
C LEU A 26 -0.36 -19.54 0.59
N LEU A 27 -1.31 -18.74 0.11
CA LEU A 27 -2.73 -19.05 0.16
C LEU A 27 -3.15 -19.61 -1.21
N GLY A 28 -3.81 -20.78 -1.21
CA GLY A 28 -4.31 -21.38 -2.45
C GLY A 28 -5.53 -20.68 -3.05
N GLN A 29 -6.26 -19.89 -2.24
CA GLN A 29 -7.49 -19.19 -2.61
C GLN A 29 -7.64 -17.93 -1.72
N GLY A 30 -8.39 -16.92 -2.17
CA GLY A 30 -8.67 -15.73 -1.36
C GLY A 30 -9.22 -14.55 -2.17
N ILE A 31 -9.56 -13.47 -1.47
CA ILE A 31 -10.01 -12.22 -2.08
C ILE A 31 -8.78 -11.36 -2.43
N ARG A 32 -8.71 -10.90 -3.67
CA ARG A 32 -7.59 -10.09 -4.17
C ARG A 32 -7.79 -8.62 -3.84
N LEU A 33 -7.03 -8.09 -2.88
CA LEU A 33 -7.06 -6.67 -2.52
C LEU A 33 -6.65 -5.76 -3.68
N TRP A 34 -5.66 -6.17 -4.46
CA TRP A 34 -5.02 -5.36 -5.51
C TRP A 34 -5.72 -5.40 -6.86
N ASP A 35 -6.81 -6.15 -6.96
CA ASP A 35 -7.53 -6.34 -8.22
C ASP A 35 -8.15 -5.01 -8.70
N GLY A 36 -7.86 -4.65 -9.96
CA GLY A 36 -8.29 -3.38 -10.56
C GLY A 36 -7.60 -2.12 -10.01
N LEU A 37 -6.48 -2.23 -9.29
CA LEU A 37 -5.75 -1.09 -8.71
C LEU A 37 -4.40 -0.78 -9.39
N ARG A 38 -4.15 -1.27 -10.61
CA ARG A 38 -2.87 -1.01 -11.29
C ARG A 38 -2.57 0.49 -11.36
N GLY A 39 -1.42 0.91 -10.83
CA GLY A 39 -0.97 2.29 -10.91
C GLY A 39 -1.46 3.20 -9.80
N PHE A 40 -2.22 2.69 -8.82
CA PHE A 40 -2.67 3.49 -7.68
C PHE A 40 -1.48 4.02 -6.87
N GLU A 41 -0.40 3.25 -6.80
CA GLU A 41 0.81 3.55 -6.06
C GLU A 41 1.49 4.84 -6.52
N ARG A 42 1.25 5.29 -7.75
CA ARG A 42 1.80 6.55 -8.27
C ARG A 42 1.31 7.79 -7.51
N GLY A 43 0.18 7.69 -6.80
CA GLY A 43 -0.34 8.77 -5.94
C GLY A 43 0.21 8.76 -4.51
N TYR A 44 1.12 7.83 -4.18
CA TYR A 44 1.56 7.59 -2.81
C TYR A 44 3.08 7.45 -2.72
N GLY A 45 3.66 7.98 -1.64
CA GLY A 45 4.95 7.51 -1.14
C GLY A 45 4.77 6.14 -0.47
N VAL A 46 5.74 5.25 -0.65
CA VAL A 46 5.67 3.88 -0.12
C VAL A 46 6.89 3.60 0.75
N THR A 47 6.65 3.13 1.97
CA THR A 47 7.68 2.58 2.86
C THR A 47 7.38 1.12 3.17
N ALA A 48 8.42 0.34 3.44
CA ALA A 48 8.28 -1.05 3.82
C ALA A 48 9.26 -1.41 4.94
N GLU A 49 8.77 -2.15 5.93
CA GLU A 49 9.54 -2.62 7.09
C GLU A 49 9.25 -4.10 7.33
N VAL A 50 10.27 -4.89 7.63
CA VAL A 50 10.12 -6.32 7.94
C VAL A 50 10.25 -6.50 9.45
N ALA A 51 9.18 -6.98 10.09
CA ALA A 51 9.19 -7.31 11.50
C ALA A 51 10.02 -8.58 11.76
N GLU A 52 10.48 -8.77 13.01
CA GLU A 52 11.16 -10.01 13.43
C GLU A 52 10.32 -11.28 13.18
N SER A 53 8.99 -11.14 13.15
CA SER A 53 8.05 -12.21 12.80
C SER A 53 8.08 -12.63 11.33
N GLY A 54 8.81 -11.91 10.47
CA GLY A 54 8.81 -12.08 9.02
C GLY A 54 7.63 -11.44 8.30
N ILE A 55 6.73 -10.77 9.02
CA ILE A 55 5.64 -9.97 8.41
C ILE A 55 6.26 -8.72 7.76
N THR A 56 5.93 -8.47 6.50
CA THR A 56 6.27 -7.20 5.84
C THR A 56 5.13 -6.20 6.02
N HIS A 57 5.42 -5.08 6.67
CA HIS A 57 4.53 -3.95 6.80
C HIS A 57 4.82 -2.95 5.67
N VAL A 58 3.82 -2.64 4.86
CA VAL A 58 3.90 -1.64 3.79
C VAL A 58 2.97 -0.50 4.12
N THR A 59 3.49 0.72 4.15
CA THR A 59 2.71 1.93 4.37
C THR A 59 2.71 2.77 3.10
N PHE A 60 1.52 3.09 2.61
CA PHE A 60 1.30 4.05 1.54
C PHE A 60 0.79 5.34 2.16
N SER A 61 1.46 6.46 1.89
CA SER A 61 1.04 7.78 2.35
C SER A 61 0.88 8.68 1.12
N ARG A 62 -0.25 9.38 0.99
CA ARG A 62 -0.54 10.23 -0.17
C ARG A 62 0.64 11.18 -0.40
N ALA A 63 1.20 11.13 -1.60
CA ALA A 63 2.26 12.04 -1.99
C ALA A 63 1.66 13.45 -2.07
N THR A 64 2.02 14.33 -1.15
CA THR A 64 1.77 15.75 -1.34
C THR A 64 2.66 16.23 -2.48
N ALA A 65 2.15 17.13 -3.33
CA ALA A 65 2.88 17.67 -4.48
C ALA A 65 4.21 18.37 -4.11
N ASP A 66 4.49 18.55 -2.81
CA ASP A 66 5.73 19.12 -2.29
C ASP A 66 6.85 18.10 -2.00
N ALA A 67 6.57 16.78 -2.01
CA ALA A 67 7.57 15.75 -1.70
C ALA A 67 8.56 15.46 -2.86
N ASP A 68 8.30 16.00 -4.06
CA ASP A 68 9.17 15.86 -5.25
C ASP A 68 10.49 16.65 -5.14
N ARG A 69 10.74 17.37 -4.02
CA ARG A 69 11.97 18.15 -3.79
C ARG A 69 13.00 17.54 -2.86
N SER A 70 12.75 16.36 -2.30
CA SER A 70 13.71 15.70 -1.41
C SER A 70 13.85 14.24 -1.81
N GLY A 71 14.83 13.97 -2.66
CA GLY A 71 15.28 12.61 -2.95
C GLY A 71 15.61 11.89 -1.65
N HIS A 72 14.82 10.86 -1.34
CA HIS A 72 15.19 9.87 -0.35
C HIS A 72 15.49 8.57 -1.10
N GLN A 73 16.79 8.33 -1.32
CA GLN A 73 17.30 7.06 -1.81
C GLN A 73 17.59 6.18 -0.58
N PRO A 74 16.81 5.11 -0.32
CA PRO A 74 17.13 4.17 0.75
C PRO A 74 18.34 3.31 0.35
N ARG A 75 19.18 3.01 1.34
CA ARG A 75 20.35 2.13 1.23
C ARG A 75 19.96 0.66 1.14
#